data_AF-A0AA41Y2N2-F1
#
_entry.id   AF-A0AA41Y2N2-F1
#
_cell.length_a   1.000
_cell.length_b   1.000
_cell.length_c   1.000
_cell.angle_alpha   90.00
_cell.angle_beta   90.00
_cell.angle_gamma   90.00
#
_symmetry.space_group_name_H-M   'P 1'
#
loop_
_entity.id
_entity.type
_entity.pdbx_description
1 polymer ?
#
loop_
_entity_poly.entity_id
_entity_poly.type
_entity_poly.pdbx_seq_one_letter_code
_entity_poly.pdbx_strand_id
1 'polypeptide(L)'
;MELEMKNINMKKYSFIAVGLVLLLGLSCSSPNKGNSIKAATEKSASSEIVEKKSTPTKAVSSTGQKLYSDNGCLVCHQLNTKLVGPSTKDIAAAYSGNKAGLIAFLKGESKAIVDPSQASLMQPQIAITKALPAEELEAMVDYILSIK
;
A
#
# COMPACT_ATOMS: atom_id res chain seq x y z
N MET A 1 6.99 -52.83 -39.10
CA MET A 1 6.97 -51.46 -38.58
C MET A 1 5.60 -51.23 -38.00
N GLU A 2 5.53 -51.19 -36.67
CA GLU A 2 4.29 -51.10 -35.90
C GLU A 2 3.39 -49.93 -36.29
N LEU A 3 2.09 -50.20 -36.19
CA LEU A 3 1.06 -49.20 -35.93
C LEU A 3 0.93 -49.03 -34.42
N GLU A 4 1.55 -48.00 -33.85
CA GLU A 4 1.33 -47.63 -32.44
C GLU A 4 0.09 -46.75 -32.32
N MET A 5 -0.88 -47.21 -31.51
CA MET A 5 -2.19 -46.59 -31.35
C MET A 5 -2.20 -45.51 -30.28
N LYS A 6 -3.08 -44.50 -30.45
CA LYS A 6 -3.41 -43.52 -29.41
C LYS A 6 -3.88 -44.21 -28.12
N ASN A 7 -3.26 -43.88 -26.99
CA ASN A 7 -3.78 -44.21 -25.67
C ASN A 7 -4.31 -42.96 -24.95
N ILE A 8 -5.63 -42.86 -24.82
CA ILE A 8 -6.33 -41.88 -23.98
C ILE A 8 -7.29 -42.63 -23.05
N ASN A 9 -6.99 -42.66 -21.75
CA ASN A 9 -7.91 -42.89 -20.62
C ASN A 9 -7.13 -42.56 -19.34
N MET A 10 -7.45 -41.58 -18.49
CA MET A 10 -8.73 -41.19 -17.89
C MET A 10 -9.27 -42.21 -16.86
N LYS A 11 -8.80 -42.11 -15.60
CA LYS A 11 -9.49 -42.73 -14.46
C LYS A 11 -9.18 -42.08 -13.09
N LYS A 12 -10.15 -41.28 -12.63
CA LYS A 12 -10.66 -41.25 -11.25
C LYS A 12 -9.65 -41.02 -10.11
N TYR A 13 -9.28 -39.76 -9.85
CA TYR A 13 -8.91 -39.34 -8.49
C TYR A 13 -10.17 -38.90 -7.74
N SER A 14 -10.78 -39.88 -7.08
CA SER A 14 -12.00 -39.77 -6.29
C SER A 14 -11.67 -39.32 -4.87
N PHE A 15 -12.38 -38.29 -4.40
CA PHE A 15 -12.75 -38.02 -3.00
C PHE A 15 -11.80 -38.51 -1.87
N ILE A 16 -11.15 -37.57 -1.18
CA ILE A 16 -10.82 -37.71 0.24
C ILE A 16 -11.41 -36.51 0.98
N ALA A 17 -12.37 -36.79 1.87
CA ALA A 17 -13.07 -35.80 2.68
C ALA A 17 -12.72 -35.98 4.16
N VAL A 18 -11.94 -35.04 4.72
CA VAL A 18 -11.68 -34.86 6.16
C VAL A 18 -11.30 -33.38 6.36
N GLY A 19 -11.88 -32.59 7.25
CA GLY A 19 -13.06 -32.77 8.09
C GLY A 19 -13.50 -31.42 8.67
N LEU A 20 -14.80 -31.12 8.65
CA LEU A 20 -15.38 -29.85 9.10
C LEU A 20 -15.49 -29.81 10.64
N VAL A 21 -14.42 -29.44 11.34
CA VAL A 21 -14.46 -29.30 12.81
C VAL A 21 -15.22 -28.03 13.19
N LEU A 22 -16.51 -28.21 13.43
CA LEU A 22 -17.43 -27.22 13.99
C LEU A 22 -17.25 -27.19 15.52
N LEU A 23 -16.65 -26.12 16.06
CA LEU A 23 -16.68 -25.82 17.50
C LEU A 23 -17.35 -24.48 17.74
N LEU A 24 -18.57 -24.53 18.29
CA LEU A 24 -19.27 -23.36 18.81
C LEU A 24 -18.63 -22.91 20.12
N GLY A 25 -18.38 -21.61 20.25
CA GLY A 25 -17.92 -20.96 21.47
C GLY A 25 -18.62 -19.63 21.67
N LEU A 26 -19.92 -19.66 21.96
CA LEU A 26 -20.65 -18.47 22.44
C LEU A 26 -20.43 -18.30 23.95
N SER A 27 -19.82 -17.19 24.36
CA SER A 27 -19.99 -16.68 25.72
C SER A 27 -19.77 -15.17 25.77
N CYS A 28 -20.79 -14.44 26.24
CA CYS A 28 -20.75 -12.99 26.45
C CYS A 28 -20.32 -12.66 27.88
N SER A 29 -19.60 -11.54 28.05
CA SER A 29 -20.05 -10.42 28.92
C SER A 29 -19.03 -9.28 28.96
N SER A 30 -19.52 -8.04 28.79
CA SER A 30 -18.91 -6.86 29.41
C SER A 30 -19.61 -6.61 30.75
N PRO A 31 -18.89 -6.13 31.78
CA PRO A 31 -19.23 -4.78 32.23
C PRO A 31 -18.03 -3.90 32.64
N ASN A 32 -18.18 -2.62 32.30
CA ASN A 32 -17.47 -1.45 32.84
C ASN A 32 -17.63 -1.32 34.38
N LYS A 33 -16.57 -0.98 35.14
CA LYS A 33 -16.54 0.09 36.17
C LYS A 33 -15.27 0.14 37.05
N GLY A 34 -14.58 1.30 37.05
CA GLY A 34 -13.76 1.83 38.15
C GLY A 34 -12.43 1.11 38.47
N ASN A 35 -11.49 1.68 39.25
CA ASN A 35 -11.37 3.00 39.89
C ASN A 35 -9.89 3.18 40.33
N SER A 36 -9.05 3.95 39.63
CA SER A 36 -8.69 5.37 39.92
C SER A 36 -7.42 5.56 40.79
N ILE A 37 -6.84 6.78 40.74
CA ILE A 37 -5.82 7.36 41.66
C ILE A 37 -4.39 6.80 41.46
N LYS A 38 -3.30 7.56 41.24
CA LYS A 38 -2.90 9.00 41.10
C LYS A 38 -1.50 8.99 40.39
N ALA A 39 -0.79 10.04 39.96
CA ALA A 39 -0.91 11.50 39.66
C ALA A 39 0.35 11.86 38.83
N ALA A 40 0.64 13.04 38.27
CA ALA A 40 0.00 14.37 38.13
C ALA A 40 0.24 14.83 36.65
N THR A 41 -0.56 15.65 35.98
CA THR A 41 -0.60 17.14 36.07
C THR A 41 0.82 17.74 36.04
N GLU A 42 1.27 18.48 35.02
CA GLU A 42 0.72 19.70 34.38
C GLU A 42 0.96 19.72 32.84
N LYS A 43 0.00 20.08 31.97
CA LYS A 43 -0.54 21.41 31.60
C LYS A 43 0.34 22.20 30.61
N SER A 44 -0.09 22.25 29.34
CA SER A 44 -0.40 23.52 28.65
C SER A 44 -1.27 23.25 27.41
N ALA A 45 -2.11 24.20 27.02
CA ALA A 45 -3.15 24.03 26.01
C ALA A 45 -3.28 25.25 25.10
N SER A 46 -4.11 25.10 24.07
CA SER A 46 -4.69 26.17 23.22
C SER A 46 -3.84 26.66 22.03
N SER A 47 -4.15 26.05 20.87
CA SER A 47 -4.76 26.72 19.72
C SER A 47 -4.18 28.06 19.23
N GLU A 48 -3.71 28.07 17.98
CA GLU A 48 -4.30 29.02 17.03
C GLU A 48 -4.34 28.49 15.59
N ILE A 49 -5.49 28.71 14.96
CA ILE A 49 -5.73 28.58 13.53
C ILE A 49 -5.31 29.88 12.84
N VAL A 50 -4.42 29.81 11.86
CA VAL A 50 -4.31 30.89 10.86
C VAL A 50 -4.41 30.31 9.46
N GLU A 51 -5.55 30.60 8.85
CA GLU A 51 -5.80 30.34 7.44
C GLU A 51 -4.92 31.24 6.57
N LYS A 52 -4.06 30.65 5.72
CA LYS A 52 -3.51 31.33 4.56
C LYS A 52 -3.85 30.57 3.28
N LYS A 53 -4.94 31.00 2.67
CA LYS A 53 -5.47 30.57 1.37
C LYS A 53 -4.40 30.60 0.26
N SER A 54 -4.08 29.43 -0.31
CA SER A 54 -3.59 29.25 -1.69
C SER A 54 -3.73 27.81 -2.17
N THR A 55 -4.25 27.65 -3.40
CA THR A 55 -4.18 26.49 -4.32
C THR A 55 -4.89 25.16 -3.97
N PRO A 56 -5.40 24.42 -4.98
CA PRO A 56 -6.35 23.29 -4.82
C PRO A 56 -5.73 21.93 -4.47
N THR A 57 -4.56 21.92 -3.81
CA THR A 57 -3.78 20.68 -3.58
C THR A 57 -4.42 19.73 -2.56
N LYS A 58 -5.20 20.25 -1.60
CA LYS A 58 -5.71 19.47 -0.45
C LYS A 58 -6.71 18.37 -0.83
N ALA A 59 -7.46 18.54 -1.93
CA ALA A 59 -8.45 17.55 -2.39
C ALA A 59 -7.82 16.41 -3.21
N VAL A 60 -6.83 16.71 -4.05
CA VAL A 60 -6.08 15.69 -4.81
C VAL A 60 -5.28 14.80 -3.85
N SER A 61 -4.70 15.40 -2.81
CA SER A 61 -3.95 14.70 -1.77
C SER A 61 -4.74 13.57 -1.11
N SER A 62 -6.05 13.71 -0.84
CA SER A 62 -6.80 12.66 -0.13
C SER A 62 -7.01 11.40 -0.97
N THR A 63 -7.27 11.53 -2.27
CA THR A 63 -7.43 10.36 -3.15
C THR A 63 -6.10 9.65 -3.36
N GLY A 64 -5.04 10.40 -3.67
CA GLY A 64 -3.70 9.84 -3.83
C GLY A 64 -3.17 9.19 -2.54
N GLN A 65 -3.39 9.82 -1.39
CA GLN A 65 -3.03 9.27 -0.07
C GLN A 65 -3.79 7.97 0.22
N LYS A 66 -5.10 7.94 -0.06
CA LYS A 66 -5.92 6.73 0.13
C LYS A 66 -5.42 5.60 -0.76
N LEU A 67 -5.20 5.84 -2.05
CA LEU A 67 -4.64 4.86 -2.98
C LEU A 67 -3.28 4.34 -2.51
N TYR A 68 -2.38 5.23 -2.05
CA TYR A 68 -1.06 4.84 -1.56
C TYR A 68 -1.11 3.99 -0.28
N SER A 69 -2.09 4.26 0.59
CA SER A 69 -2.32 3.46 1.80
C SER A 69 -2.98 2.11 1.49
N ASP A 70 -4.06 2.12 0.71
CA ASP A 70 -4.88 0.93 0.39
C ASP A 70 -4.11 -0.10 -0.46
N ASN A 71 -3.24 0.36 -1.37
CA ASN A 71 -2.34 -0.49 -2.14
C ASN A 71 -1.08 -0.91 -1.34
N GLY A 72 -1.05 -0.68 -0.02
CA GLY A 72 0.00 -1.17 0.87
C GLY A 72 1.37 -0.50 0.71
N CYS A 73 1.49 0.60 -0.04
CA CYS A 73 2.79 1.20 -0.36
C CYS A 73 3.57 1.64 0.89
N LEU A 74 2.85 2.08 1.94
CA LEU A 74 3.40 2.45 3.25
C LEU A 74 4.14 1.32 3.98
N VAL A 75 3.89 0.05 3.64
CA VAL A 75 4.56 -1.11 4.26
C VAL A 75 6.05 -1.13 3.92
N CYS A 76 6.41 -0.75 2.68
CA CYS A 76 7.79 -0.72 2.21
C CYS A 76 8.37 0.70 2.17
N HIS A 77 7.52 1.71 1.94
CA HIS A 77 7.89 3.11 1.74
C HIS A 77 7.22 3.98 2.81
N GLN A 78 7.85 4.11 3.97
CA GLN A 78 7.40 5.06 5.00
C GLN A 78 7.67 6.50 4.55
N LEU A 79 6.88 7.46 5.04
CA LEU A 79 6.93 8.84 4.55
C LEU A 79 8.32 9.49 4.65
N ASN A 80 9.01 9.30 5.78
CA ASN A 80 10.26 10.00 6.10
C ASN A 80 11.46 9.07 6.42
N THR A 81 11.26 7.75 6.37
CA THR A 81 12.24 6.76 6.84
C THR A 81 12.43 5.69 5.79
N LYS A 82 13.69 5.37 5.44
CA LYS A 82 14.01 4.19 4.62
C LYS A 82 13.73 2.93 5.45
N LEU A 83 12.96 1.99 4.90
CA LEU A 83 12.69 0.69 5.52
C LEU A 83 13.11 -0.42 4.55
N VAL A 84 12.15 -1.00 3.82
CA VAL A 84 12.44 -1.95 2.73
C VAL A 84 12.82 -1.17 1.47
N GLY A 85 12.00 -0.19 1.10
CA GLY A 85 12.28 0.77 0.05
C GLY A 85 12.78 2.12 0.58
N PRO A 86 13.23 3.03 -0.31
CA PRO A 86 13.46 4.44 0.02
C PRO A 86 12.19 5.09 0.60
N SER A 87 12.35 6.16 1.39
CA SER A 87 11.19 6.86 1.95
C SER A 87 10.37 7.56 0.86
N THR A 88 9.09 7.82 1.10
CA THR A 88 8.25 8.57 0.16
C THR A 88 8.84 9.95 -0.14
N LYS A 89 9.45 10.60 0.86
CA LYS A 89 10.20 11.85 0.76
C LYS A 89 11.42 11.74 -0.17
N ASP A 90 12.21 10.67 -0.08
CA ASP A 90 13.36 10.44 -0.97
C ASP A 90 12.92 10.24 -2.43
N ILE A 91 11.82 9.51 -2.63
CA ILE A 91 11.20 9.33 -3.96
C ILE A 91 10.71 10.68 -4.49
N ALA A 92 10.03 11.48 -3.67
CA ALA A 92 9.53 12.80 -4.03
C ALA A 92 10.66 13.75 -4.44
N ALA A 93 11.76 13.75 -3.69
CA ALA A 93 12.95 14.54 -4.00
C ALA A 93 13.62 14.10 -5.32
N ALA A 94 13.80 12.79 -5.53
CA ALA A 94 14.43 12.24 -6.72
C ALA A 94 13.62 12.46 -8.02
N TYR A 95 12.30 12.59 -7.92
CA TYR A 95 11.40 12.90 -9.02
C TYR A 95 10.88 14.35 -9.01
N SER A 96 11.52 15.26 -8.27
CA SER A 96 11.14 16.67 -8.24
C SER A 96 11.21 17.29 -9.64
N GLY A 97 10.12 17.91 -10.10
CA GLY A 97 9.96 18.39 -11.48
C GLY A 97 9.78 17.32 -12.55
N ASN A 98 9.76 16.02 -12.20
CA ASN A 98 9.72 14.89 -13.13
C ASN A 98 8.52 13.95 -12.85
N LYS A 99 7.30 14.50 -12.83
CA LYS A 99 6.05 13.73 -12.68
C LYS A 99 5.94 12.61 -13.73
N ALA A 100 6.26 12.93 -14.99
CA ALA A 100 6.20 11.97 -16.10
C ALA A 100 7.16 10.78 -15.90
N GLY A 101 8.37 11.01 -15.39
CA GLY A 101 9.32 9.92 -15.10
C GLY A 101 8.83 8.97 -14.01
N LEU A 102 8.19 9.50 -12.97
CA LEU A 102 7.60 8.67 -11.90
C LEU A 102 6.40 7.85 -12.42
N ILE A 103 5.53 8.44 -13.24
CA ILE A 103 4.45 7.71 -13.92
C ILE A 103 5.02 6.59 -14.80
N ALA A 104 6.03 6.88 -15.62
CA ALA A 104 6.66 5.89 -16.48
C ALA A 104 7.30 4.75 -15.66
N PHE A 105 7.93 5.05 -14.52
CA PHE A 105 8.44 4.02 -13.62
C PHE A 105 7.32 3.12 -13.09
N LEU A 106 6.23 3.70 -12.58
CA LEU A 106 5.08 2.96 -12.03
C LEU A 106 4.28 2.17 -13.08
N LYS A 107 4.40 2.49 -14.38
CA LYS A 107 3.88 1.66 -15.49
C LYS A 107 4.82 0.53 -15.93
N GLY A 108 6.05 0.49 -15.39
CA GLY A 108 7.12 -0.41 -15.82
C GLY A 108 7.78 0.00 -17.15
N GLU A 109 7.65 1.28 -17.53
CA GLU A 109 8.16 1.85 -18.79
C GLU A 109 9.56 2.47 -18.63
N SER A 110 10.05 2.61 -17.38
CA SER A 110 11.40 3.12 -17.08
C SER A 110 12.09 2.34 -15.94
N LYS A 111 13.40 2.54 -15.78
CA LYS A 111 14.20 1.92 -14.72
C LYS A 111 14.12 2.74 -13.43
N ALA A 112 14.25 2.08 -12.28
CA ALA A 112 14.36 2.75 -10.99
C ALA A 112 15.60 3.66 -10.96
N ILE A 113 15.44 4.91 -10.51
CA ILE A 113 16.53 5.88 -10.34
C ILE A 113 16.93 6.10 -8.87
N VAL A 114 16.08 5.73 -7.91
CA VAL A 114 16.23 6.06 -6.48
C VAL A 114 17.10 5.03 -5.74
N ASP A 115 16.81 3.74 -5.91
CA ASP A 115 17.60 2.64 -5.36
C ASP A 115 17.67 1.50 -6.40
N PRO A 116 18.54 1.61 -7.42
CA PRO A 116 18.59 0.64 -8.52
C PRO A 116 19.01 -0.77 -8.10
N SER A 117 19.79 -0.92 -7.02
CA SER A 117 20.26 -2.23 -6.54
C SER A 117 19.14 -3.03 -5.88
N GLN A 118 18.14 -2.36 -5.31
CA GLN A 118 16.95 -2.99 -4.71
C GLN A 118 15.71 -2.95 -5.62
N ALA A 119 15.83 -2.50 -6.86
CA ALA A 119 14.71 -2.34 -7.78
C ALA A 119 13.89 -3.63 -8.02
N SER A 120 14.52 -4.80 -7.90
CA SER A 120 13.89 -6.12 -8.00
C SER A 120 12.82 -6.37 -6.92
N LEU A 121 12.92 -5.76 -5.74
CA LEU A 121 11.91 -5.85 -4.68
C LEU A 121 10.61 -5.11 -5.05
N MET A 122 10.72 -4.04 -5.83
CA MET A 122 9.57 -3.25 -6.30
C MET A 122 8.93 -3.84 -7.56
N GLN A 123 9.67 -4.58 -8.40
CA GLN A 123 9.17 -5.09 -9.69
C GLN A 123 7.82 -5.83 -9.61
N PRO A 124 7.55 -6.74 -8.64
CA PRO A 124 6.25 -7.38 -8.53
C PRO A 124 5.09 -6.42 -8.26
N GLN A 125 5.35 -5.31 -7.56
CA GLN A 125 4.35 -4.30 -7.17
C GLN A 125 4.01 -3.33 -8.31
N ILE A 126 4.81 -3.29 -9.38
CA ILE A 126 4.51 -2.54 -10.61
C ILE A 126 3.20 -3.06 -11.26
N ALA A 127 2.88 -4.35 -11.09
CA ALA A 127 1.60 -4.90 -11.56
C ALA A 127 0.38 -4.19 -10.96
N ILE A 128 0.46 -3.75 -9.69
CA ILE A 128 -0.61 -3.02 -8.99
C ILE A 128 -0.76 -1.62 -9.60
N THR A 129 0.33 -0.87 -9.68
CA THR A 129 0.31 0.53 -10.13
C THR A 129 0.05 0.68 -11.63
N LYS A 130 0.44 -0.31 -12.44
CA LYS A 130 0.09 -0.42 -13.87
C LYS A 130 -1.39 -0.74 -14.10
N ALA A 131 -2.07 -1.39 -13.16
CA ALA A 131 -3.49 -1.73 -13.27
C ALA A 131 -4.44 -0.58 -12.87
N LEU A 132 -3.92 0.49 -12.25
CA LEU A 132 -4.72 1.65 -11.88
C LEU A 132 -5.19 2.42 -13.13
N PRO A 133 -6.42 2.98 -13.11
CA PRO A 133 -6.82 4.02 -14.05
C PRO A 133 -5.81 5.17 -14.09
N ALA A 134 -5.65 5.81 -15.25
CA ALA A 134 -4.66 6.87 -15.43
C ALA A 134 -4.83 8.02 -14.41
N GLU A 135 -6.07 8.43 -14.14
CA GLU A 135 -6.42 9.46 -13.16
C GLU A 135 -6.05 9.06 -11.72
N GLU A 136 -6.24 7.80 -11.35
CA GLU A 136 -5.87 7.27 -10.03
C GLU A 136 -4.35 7.17 -9.86
N LEU A 137 -3.65 6.70 -10.89
CA LEU A 137 -2.18 6.67 -10.89
C LEU A 137 -1.61 8.10 -10.79
N GLU A 138 -2.17 9.06 -11.54
CA GLU A 138 -1.75 10.46 -11.44
C GLU A 138 -2.02 11.06 -10.06
N ALA A 139 -3.17 10.78 -9.44
CA ALA A 139 -3.47 11.22 -8.08
C ALA A 139 -2.49 10.61 -7.05
N MET A 140 -2.15 9.32 -7.17
CA MET A 140 -1.13 8.67 -6.33
C MET A 140 0.24 9.33 -6.51
N VAL A 141 0.64 9.64 -7.75
CA VAL A 141 1.90 10.32 -8.04
C VAL A 141 1.92 11.75 -7.49
N ASP A 142 0.83 12.51 -7.64
CA ASP A 142 0.73 13.86 -7.08
C ASP A 142 0.78 13.84 -5.54
N TYR A 143 0.22 12.82 -4.90
CA TYR A 143 0.40 12.60 -3.46
C TYR A 143 1.87 12.32 -3.10
N ILE A 144 2.55 11.40 -3.80
CA ILE A 144 3.98 11.12 -3.56
C ILE A 144 4.80 12.41 -3.68
N LEU A 145 4.64 13.16 -4.76
CA LEU A 145 5.38 14.41 -5.01
C LEU A 145 4.98 15.57 -4.07
N SER A 146 3.89 15.45 -3.31
CA SER A 146 3.51 16.43 -2.29
C SER A 146 4.27 16.29 -0.97
N ILE A 147 4.91 15.14 -0.72
CA ILE A 147 5.72 14.87 0.47
C ILE A 147 7.07 15.60 0.35
N LYS A 148 7.50 16.27 1.42
CA LYS A 148 8.65 17.20 1.44
C LYS A 148 9.66 16.92 2.54
#